data_AF-A0A804I6C1-F1
#
_entry.id   AF-A0A804I6C1-F1
#
_cell.length_a   1.000
_cell.length_b   1.000
_cell.length_c   1.000
_cell.angle_alpha   90.00
_cell.angle_beta   90.00
_cell.angle_gamma   90.00
#
_symmetry.space_group_name_H-M   'P 1'
#
loop_
_entity.id
_entity.type
_entity.pdbx_description
1 polymer ?
#
loop_
_entity_poly.entity_id
_entity_poly.type
_entity_poly.pdbx_seq_one_letter_code
_entity_poly.pdbx_strand_id
1 'polypeptide(L)'
;MFGFSFHGQPRPPFDDLIQRLASLSRVDCGRKRSSAIVSVDIPSGWHVEEGDITGEGFEPDMLVSLTAPKLCAKKFVGPHHFLGGRFVPPSIISKYKLKLPQYPGTSMCVRIGKPPSVDIASLRENYISPELLEDQVLSHPVDQFHKWFDEAVAAGLREPNAMALSTSGHEGKPSSRIVLLKGADKQGFVWFTNYGSQKAKELSENPHASLLFYWNPLNRQVRVEGTVEKVSKEESETYFHSRPRGSQLGAIASKQSTTVIGRHVLDEAYKKLEEEYADGSLIPMPEYWGGYRLKPTKFEFWQGQPSRLHDRLRYSIRTVNGGEVWHIERLSP
;
A
#
# COMPACT_ATOMS: atom_id res chain seq x y z
N MET A 1 1.21 24.74 17.32
CA MET A 1 1.28 25.90 18.23
C MET A 1 0.30 25.69 19.38
N PHE A 2 0.70 25.92 20.62
CA PHE A 2 -0.21 25.93 21.77
C PHE A 2 -0.84 27.32 21.87
N GLY A 3 -2.16 27.40 21.75
CA GLY A 3 -2.90 28.63 22.00
C GLY A 3 -3.33 28.70 23.46
N PHE A 4 -2.82 29.67 24.21
CA PHE A 4 -3.37 29.99 25.53
C PHE A 4 -4.54 30.95 25.36
N SER A 5 -5.66 30.63 26.02
CA SER A 5 -6.83 31.50 26.12
C SER A 5 -6.45 32.82 26.80
N PHE A 6 -6.34 33.90 26.03
CA PHE A 6 -6.24 35.26 26.56
C PHE A 6 -7.47 36.07 26.13
N HIS A 7 -8.04 36.81 27.06
CA HIS A 7 -8.87 37.96 26.71
C HIS A 7 -7.92 39.13 26.39
N GLY A 8 -8.02 39.69 25.17
CA GLY A 8 -7.25 40.87 24.75
C GLY A 8 -6.42 40.66 23.48
N GLN A 9 -5.85 41.76 22.98
CA GLN A 9 -4.98 41.77 21.79
C GLN A 9 -3.68 40.98 22.02
N PRO A 10 -3.12 40.32 20.99
CA PRO A 10 -1.78 39.73 21.07
C PRO A 10 -0.75 40.73 21.60
N ARG A 11 0.16 40.27 22.46
CA ARG A 11 1.19 41.13 23.08
C ARG A 11 2.59 40.80 22.52
N PRO A 12 3.52 41.77 22.50
CA PRO A 12 4.91 41.52 22.17
C PRO A 12 5.55 40.39 23.02
N PRO A 13 6.41 39.53 22.42
CA PRO A 13 6.82 39.51 21.00
C PRO A 13 5.91 38.64 20.10
N PHE A 14 4.75 38.17 20.59
CA PHE A 14 3.92 37.20 19.87
C PHE A 14 3.04 37.83 18.79
N ASP A 15 2.78 39.13 18.88
CA ASP A 15 2.07 39.93 17.89
C ASP A 15 2.75 39.90 16.50
N ASP A 16 4.05 40.19 16.43
CA ASP A 16 4.83 40.13 15.17
C ASP A 16 4.87 38.71 14.60
N LEU A 17 5.03 37.69 15.46
CA LEU A 17 5.04 36.29 15.04
C LEU A 17 3.69 35.87 14.43
N ILE A 18 2.57 36.26 15.06
CA ILE A 18 1.22 35.97 14.58
C ILE A 18 0.98 36.67 13.24
N GLN A 19 1.38 37.94 13.10
CA GLN A 19 1.24 38.68 11.83
C GLN A 19 2.05 38.03 10.71
N ARG A 20 3.29 37.61 10.96
CA ARG A 20 4.11 36.89 9.98
C ARG A 20 3.45 35.58 9.54
N LEU A 21 2.97 34.78 10.47
CA LEU A 21 2.29 33.51 10.15
C LEU A 21 0.96 33.73 9.41
N ALA A 22 0.20 34.76 9.76
CA ALA A 22 -1.03 35.14 9.05
C ALA A 22 -0.74 35.65 7.62
N SER A 23 0.39 36.33 7.40
CA SER A 23 0.81 36.74 6.06
C SER A 23 1.18 35.54 5.18
N LEU A 24 1.84 34.52 5.76
CA LEU A 24 2.17 33.26 5.08
C LEU A 24 0.91 32.47 4.69
N SER A 25 -0.15 32.52 5.49
CA SER A 25 -1.38 31.81 5.17
C SER A 25 -2.18 32.45 4.03
N ARG A 26 -2.04 33.78 3.81
CA ARG A 26 -2.78 34.56 2.80
C ARG A 26 -2.11 34.63 1.41
N VAL A 27 -0.80 34.41 1.32
CA VAL A 27 -0.02 34.69 0.07
C VAL A 27 0.01 33.53 -0.94
N ASP A 28 -0.40 32.32 -0.58
CA ASP A 28 -0.27 31.14 -1.47
C ASP A 28 -1.53 30.79 -2.28
N CYS A 29 -1.98 31.72 -3.14
CA CYS A 29 -2.86 31.37 -4.26
C CYS A 29 -2.03 30.77 -5.41
N GLY A 30 -1.57 29.51 -5.27
CA GLY A 30 -1.07 28.73 -6.41
C GLY A 30 0.21 27.90 -6.21
N ARG A 31 0.89 28.01 -5.07
CA ARG A 31 1.99 27.09 -4.70
C ARG A 31 1.60 26.27 -3.47
N LYS A 32 2.05 25.01 -3.41
CA LYS A 32 1.85 24.09 -2.27
C LYS A 32 2.36 24.80 -1.01
N ARG A 33 1.47 25.09 -0.04
CA ARG A 33 1.84 25.60 1.29
C ARG A 33 3.01 24.75 1.83
N SER A 34 4.12 25.39 2.16
CA SER A 34 5.36 24.70 2.55
C SER A 34 5.32 24.13 3.98
N SER A 35 4.33 24.52 4.80
CA SER A 35 4.21 24.06 6.19
C SER A 35 2.76 24.08 6.65
N ALA A 36 2.32 23.00 7.30
CA ALA A 36 1.00 22.91 7.91
C ALA A 36 0.99 23.60 9.28
N ILE A 37 0.02 24.48 9.50
CA ILE A 37 -0.18 25.18 10.77
C ILE A 37 -1.21 24.41 11.61
N VAL A 38 -0.79 23.97 12.79
CA VAL A 38 -1.66 23.29 13.76
C VAL A 38 -1.88 24.19 14.96
N SER A 39 -3.14 24.45 15.29
CA SER A 39 -3.53 25.05 16.56
C SER A 39 -3.97 23.96 17.54
N VAL A 40 -3.37 23.95 18.73
CA VAL A 40 -3.82 23.15 19.87
C VAL A 40 -4.56 24.08 20.82
N ASP A 41 -5.83 23.78 21.03
CA ASP A 41 -6.85 24.57 21.73
C ASP A 41 -7.48 25.71 20.94
N ILE A 42 -7.22 26.98 21.25
CA ILE A 42 -7.83 28.15 20.60
C ILE A 42 -6.83 28.75 19.61
N PRO A 43 -7.17 28.99 18.33
CA PRO A 43 -6.28 29.70 17.41
C PRO A 43 -5.87 31.07 17.98
N SER A 44 -4.60 31.43 17.87
CA SER A 44 -4.14 32.72 18.43
C SER A 44 -4.76 33.88 17.64
N GLY A 45 -5.17 34.91 18.38
CA GLY A 45 -5.96 36.03 17.84
C GLY A 45 -7.48 35.78 17.85
N TRP A 46 -7.95 34.58 18.16
CA TRP A 46 -9.38 34.31 18.27
C TRP A 46 -9.90 34.63 19.68
N HIS A 47 -11.05 35.29 19.74
CA HIS A 47 -11.88 35.36 20.93
C HIS A 47 -12.40 33.96 21.29
N VAL A 48 -12.39 33.62 22.57
CA VAL A 48 -12.72 32.28 23.06
C VAL A 48 -14.17 31.86 22.77
N GLU A 49 -15.07 32.82 22.65
CA GLU A 49 -16.48 32.54 22.31
C GLU A 49 -16.82 32.88 20.87
N GLU A 50 -16.25 33.98 20.37
CA GLU A 50 -16.67 34.60 19.12
C GLU A 50 -15.72 34.33 17.96
N GLY A 51 -14.62 33.60 18.15
CA GLY A 51 -13.64 33.35 17.09
C GLY A 51 -12.89 34.61 16.69
N ASP A 52 -12.45 34.70 15.43
CA ASP A 52 -11.73 35.87 14.94
C ASP A 52 -12.68 37.06 14.72
N ILE A 53 -12.73 37.98 15.69
CA ILE A 53 -13.57 39.19 15.61
C ILE A 53 -12.88 40.27 14.76
N THR A 54 -11.54 40.34 14.82
CA THR A 54 -10.76 41.42 14.20
C THR A 54 -10.37 41.13 12.76
N GLY A 55 -10.43 39.86 12.34
CA GLY A 55 -9.90 39.41 11.04
C GLY A 55 -8.36 39.40 11.00
N GLU A 56 -7.72 39.53 12.15
CA GLU A 56 -6.25 39.51 12.32
C GLU A 56 -5.76 38.19 12.90
N GLY A 57 -6.69 37.32 13.35
CA GLY A 57 -6.38 35.98 13.80
C GLY A 57 -5.88 35.10 12.66
N PHE A 58 -5.07 34.09 13.00
CA PHE A 58 -4.63 33.13 12.00
C PHE A 58 -5.66 32.00 11.83
N GLU A 59 -5.73 31.46 10.61
CA GLU A 59 -6.54 30.29 10.28
C GLU A 59 -5.63 29.06 10.14
N PRO A 60 -5.65 28.11 11.11
CA PRO A 60 -4.82 26.92 11.03
C PRO A 60 -5.35 25.92 9.98
N ASP A 61 -4.45 25.09 9.43
CA ASP A 61 -4.84 23.92 8.64
C ASP A 61 -5.49 22.83 9.52
N MET A 62 -5.10 22.79 10.80
CA MET A 62 -5.65 21.86 11.79
C MET A 62 -5.96 22.51 13.14
N LEU A 63 -7.13 22.22 13.67
CA LEU A 63 -7.52 22.55 15.04
C LEU A 63 -7.60 21.28 15.90
N VAL A 64 -6.91 21.25 17.03
CA VAL A 64 -7.06 20.22 18.07
C VAL A 64 -7.73 20.85 19.30
N SER A 65 -9.05 20.78 19.38
CA SER A 65 -9.81 21.30 20.52
C SER A 65 -9.65 20.41 21.74
N LEU A 66 -9.21 20.96 22.88
CA LEU A 66 -9.08 20.19 24.11
C LEU A 66 -10.46 19.98 24.78
N THR A 67 -10.52 19.08 25.76
CA THR A 67 -11.72 18.45 26.38
C THR A 67 -12.91 19.34 26.72
N ALA A 68 -12.70 20.63 26.93
CA ALA A 68 -13.76 21.63 26.99
C ALA A 68 -13.69 22.50 25.71
N PRO A 69 -14.42 22.13 24.64
CA PRO A 69 -14.38 22.90 23.40
C PRO A 69 -14.96 24.29 23.65
N LYS A 70 -14.17 25.32 23.35
CA LYS A 70 -14.58 26.71 23.43
C LYS A 70 -15.51 27.01 22.26
N LEU A 71 -16.48 27.91 22.44
CA LEU A 71 -17.51 28.17 21.44
C LEU A 71 -16.94 28.63 20.10
N CYS A 72 -15.78 29.31 20.12
CA CYS A 72 -15.05 29.71 18.92
C CYS A 72 -14.70 28.56 18.00
N ALA A 73 -14.51 27.33 18.51
CA ALA A 73 -14.17 26.15 17.70
C ALA A 73 -15.28 25.81 16.69
N LYS A 74 -16.53 26.25 16.90
CA LYS A 74 -17.62 26.10 15.93
C LYS A 74 -17.42 26.92 14.66
N LYS A 75 -16.60 27.98 14.73
CA LYS A 75 -16.28 28.86 13.60
C LYS A 75 -15.09 28.36 12.79
N PHE A 76 -14.43 27.29 13.21
CA PHE A 76 -13.33 26.69 12.47
C PHE A 76 -13.83 25.99 11.21
N VAL A 77 -13.31 26.39 10.05
CA VAL A 77 -13.66 25.84 8.73
C VAL A 77 -12.51 25.10 8.05
N GLY A 78 -11.37 24.94 8.73
CA GLY A 78 -10.21 24.27 8.16
C GLY A 78 -10.40 22.75 7.96
N PRO A 79 -9.53 22.11 7.15
CA PRO A 79 -9.73 20.74 6.67
C PRO A 79 -9.58 19.66 7.76
N HIS A 80 -9.03 20.00 8.92
CA HIS A 80 -8.69 19.05 9.97
C HIS A 80 -9.12 19.52 11.35
N HIS A 81 -10.19 18.96 11.90
CA HIS A 81 -10.64 19.25 13.26
C HIS A 81 -10.64 17.99 14.12
N PHE A 82 -9.87 18.02 15.20
CA PHE A 82 -9.75 16.97 16.19
C PHE A 82 -10.23 17.45 17.55
N LEU A 83 -10.86 16.55 18.30
CA LEU A 83 -11.08 16.70 19.73
C LEU A 83 -9.99 15.90 20.45
N GLY A 84 -9.22 16.58 21.29
CA GLY A 84 -8.21 16.01 22.15
C GLY A 84 -8.73 15.81 23.58
N GLY A 85 -8.16 14.81 24.24
CA GLY A 85 -8.37 14.51 25.64
C GLY A 85 -9.47 13.48 25.85
N ARG A 86 -9.01 12.28 26.17
CA ARG A 86 -9.82 11.12 26.55
C ARG A 86 -10.49 11.29 27.92
N PHE A 87 -10.02 12.24 28.73
CA PHE A 87 -10.35 12.38 30.14
C PHE A 87 -11.33 13.53 30.37
N VAL A 88 -12.60 13.31 30.05
CA VAL A 88 -13.70 14.08 30.67
C VAL A 88 -14.28 13.19 31.76
N PRO A 89 -14.22 13.58 33.05
CA PRO A 89 -14.79 12.79 34.12
C PRO A 89 -16.29 12.51 33.89
N PRO A 90 -16.81 11.30 34.20
CA PRO A 90 -18.23 10.98 34.04
C PRO A 90 -19.17 11.98 34.72
N SER A 91 -18.74 12.58 35.85
CA SER A 91 -19.47 13.64 36.54
C SER A 91 -19.66 14.90 35.69
N ILE A 92 -18.65 15.30 34.92
CA ILE A 92 -18.73 16.45 33.99
C ILE A 92 -19.60 16.09 32.78
N ILE A 93 -19.45 14.88 32.24
CA ILE A 93 -20.30 14.39 31.14
C ILE A 93 -21.77 14.42 31.55
N SER A 94 -22.09 13.90 32.72
CA SER A 94 -23.46 13.86 33.27
C SER A 94 -23.98 15.27 33.56
N LYS A 95 -23.20 16.11 34.28
CA LYS A 95 -23.58 17.48 34.66
C LYS A 95 -23.93 18.35 33.44
N TYR A 96 -23.16 18.25 32.36
CA TYR A 96 -23.33 19.07 31.16
C TYR A 96 -23.97 18.33 29.98
N LYS A 97 -24.42 17.08 30.19
CA LYS A 97 -25.03 16.21 29.15
C LYS A 97 -24.18 16.12 27.88
N LEU A 98 -22.87 15.99 28.02
CA LEU A 98 -21.93 15.99 26.90
C LEU A 98 -22.06 14.71 26.07
N LYS A 99 -22.10 14.85 24.74
CA LYS A 99 -22.00 13.73 23.79
C LYS A 99 -20.57 13.68 23.25
N LEU A 100 -19.74 12.82 23.83
CA LEU A 100 -18.35 12.68 23.40
C LEU A 100 -18.24 11.67 22.23
N PRO A 101 -17.34 11.93 21.26
CA PRO A 101 -16.99 10.95 20.23
C PRO A 101 -16.31 9.71 20.83
N GLN A 102 -16.39 8.59 20.13
CA GLN A 102 -15.71 7.36 20.52
C GLN A 102 -14.21 7.46 20.22
N TYR A 103 -13.35 7.14 21.20
CA TYR A 103 -11.90 7.07 21.03
C TYR A 103 -11.48 5.61 20.79
N PRO A 104 -10.97 5.25 19.59
CA PRO A 104 -10.55 3.89 19.30
C PRO A 104 -9.23 3.54 20.01
N GLY A 105 -9.20 2.40 20.70
CA GLY A 105 -8.00 1.84 21.34
C GLY A 105 -7.39 2.77 22.39
N THR A 106 -6.12 3.12 22.21
CA THR A 106 -5.34 4.02 23.07
C THR A 106 -5.27 5.47 22.56
N SER A 107 -6.02 5.81 21.50
CA SER A 107 -5.98 7.14 20.87
C SER A 107 -6.34 8.26 21.86
N MET A 108 -5.56 9.35 21.84
CA MET A 108 -5.72 10.51 22.72
C MET A 108 -6.49 11.68 22.06
N CYS A 109 -6.69 11.59 20.74
CA CYS A 109 -7.45 12.53 19.93
C CYS A 109 -8.37 11.77 18.97
N VAL A 110 -9.47 12.39 18.56
CA VAL A 110 -10.40 11.85 17.56
C VAL A 110 -10.84 12.97 16.61
N ARG A 111 -10.93 12.66 15.31
CA ARG A 111 -11.42 13.61 14.31
C ARG A 111 -12.92 13.84 14.54
N ILE A 112 -13.34 15.10 14.60
CA ILE A 112 -14.76 15.49 14.76
C ILE A 112 -15.35 16.14 13.49
N GLY A 113 -14.50 16.53 12.53
CA GLY A 113 -14.92 17.00 11.21
C GLY A 113 -15.02 15.89 10.17
N LYS A 114 -15.70 16.15 9.04
CA LYS A 114 -15.63 15.25 7.88
C LYS A 114 -14.17 15.13 7.41
N PRO A 115 -13.71 13.94 6.99
CA PRO A 115 -12.42 13.85 6.30
C PRO A 115 -12.47 14.76 5.06
N PRO A 116 -11.34 15.37 4.67
CA PRO A 116 -11.31 16.14 3.43
C PRO A 116 -11.76 15.24 2.27
N SER A 117 -12.62 15.77 1.40
CA SER A 117 -12.90 15.13 0.11
C SER A 117 -11.61 15.18 -0.70
N VAL A 118 -10.99 14.02 -0.90
CA VAL A 118 -9.83 13.90 -1.76
C VAL A 118 -10.32 13.79 -3.19
N ASP A 119 -9.98 14.76 -4.03
CA ASP A 119 -10.10 14.58 -5.47
C ASP A 119 -9.05 13.57 -5.91
N ILE A 120 -9.49 12.39 -6.33
CA ILE A 120 -8.62 11.30 -6.77
C ILE A 120 -7.74 11.75 -7.94
N ALA A 121 -8.24 12.63 -8.81
CA ALA A 121 -7.46 13.16 -9.94
C ALA A 121 -6.27 14.04 -9.48
N SER A 122 -6.36 14.63 -8.28
CA SER A 122 -5.34 15.51 -7.70
C SER A 122 -4.22 14.77 -6.95
N LEU A 123 -4.36 13.47 -6.69
CA LEU A 123 -3.33 12.64 -6.02
C LEU A 123 -2.07 12.39 -6.88
N ARG A 124 -1.95 13.10 -7.99
CA ARG A 124 -0.91 12.95 -8.98
C ARG A 124 0.47 13.34 -8.42
N GLU A 125 1.40 12.41 -8.48
CA GLU A 125 2.81 12.64 -8.18
C GLU A 125 3.65 12.80 -9.45
N ASN A 126 4.67 13.65 -9.41
CA ASN A 126 5.64 13.77 -10.50
C ASN A 126 6.83 12.85 -10.19
N TYR A 127 7.04 11.86 -11.06
CA TYR A 127 8.15 10.93 -10.92
C TYR A 127 9.48 11.61 -11.23
N ILE A 128 10.54 11.18 -10.53
CA ILE A 128 11.92 11.53 -10.84
C ILE A 128 12.68 10.22 -10.88
N SER A 129 13.12 9.82 -12.07
CA SER A 129 13.80 8.54 -12.28
C SER A 129 14.84 8.64 -13.39
N PRO A 130 15.84 7.74 -13.44
CA PRO A 130 16.71 7.60 -14.60
C PRO A 130 15.91 7.24 -15.86
N GLU A 131 16.45 7.58 -17.03
CA GLU A 131 15.93 7.13 -18.33
C GLU A 131 16.12 5.62 -18.50
N LEU A 132 15.25 5.00 -19.29
CA LEU A 132 15.37 3.60 -19.71
C LEU A 132 15.50 3.55 -21.24
N LEU A 133 16.73 3.39 -21.73
CA LEU A 133 17.06 3.37 -23.15
C LEU A 133 17.42 1.95 -23.65
N GLU A 134 17.18 1.71 -24.93
CA GLU A 134 17.33 0.42 -25.61
C GLU A 134 18.77 -0.11 -25.57
N ASP A 135 19.75 0.77 -25.59
CA ASP A 135 21.19 0.46 -25.55
C ASP A 135 21.72 0.26 -24.12
N GLN A 136 20.92 0.56 -23.10
CA GLN A 136 21.28 0.46 -21.68
C GLN A 136 20.72 -0.81 -21.00
N VAL A 137 19.86 -1.55 -21.70
CA VAL A 137 19.23 -2.76 -21.19
C VAL A 137 19.95 -4.03 -21.64
N LEU A 138 19.85 -5.08 -20.83
CA LEU A 138 20.42 -6.38 -21.15
C LEU A 138 19.62 -7.06 -22.27
N SER A 139 20.30 -7.82 -23.11
CA SER A 139 19.70 -8.49 -24.27
C SER A 139 18.68 -9.56 -23.89
N HIS A 140 18.93 -10.28 -22.79
CA HIS A 140 18.01 -11.29 -22.27
C HIS A 140 17.12 -10.69 -21.17
N PRO A 141 15.78 -10.81 -21.27
CA PRO A 141 14.87 -10.12 -20.36
C PRO A 141 14.92 -10.64 -18.92
N VAL A 142 15.23 -11.93 -18.71
CA VAL A 142 15.42 -12.46 -17.34
C VAL A 142 16.63 -11.82 -16.67
N ASP A 143 17.70 -11.57 -17.42
CA ASP A 143 18.91 -10.94 -16.89
C ASP A 143 18.60 -9.47 -16.54
N GLN A 144 17.83 -8.78 -17.40
CA GLN A 144 17.31 -7.44 -17.13
C GLN A 144 16.37 -7.40 -15.91
N PHE A 145 15.54 -8.42 -15.72
CA PHE A 145 14.70 -8.57 -14.53
C PHE A 145 15.56 -8.70 -13.27
N HIS A 146 16.57 -9.55 -13.26
CA HIS A 146 17.47 -9.71 -12.11
C HIS A 146 18.18 -8.42 -11.76
N LYS A 147 18.70 -7.69 -12.76
CA LYS A 147 19.29 -6.37 -12.54
C LYS A 147 18.35 -5.44 -11.77
N TRP A 148 17.10 -5.29 -12.22
CA TRP A 148 16.15 -4.42 -11.51
C TRP A 148 15.67 -4.99 -10.17
N PHE A 149 15.56 -6.32 -10.05
CA PHE A 149 15.20 -6.98 -8.80
C PHE A 149 16.26 -6.75 -7.72
N ASP A 150 17.53 -6.89 -8.08
CA ASP A 150 18.66 -6.64 -7.18
C ASP A 150 18.72 -5.17 -6.76
N GLU A 151 18.44 -4.24 -7.68
CA GLU A 151 18.29 -2.81 -7.35
C GLU A 151 17.12 -2.55 -6.38
N ALA A 152 15.99 -3.25 -6.54
CA ALA A 152 14.85 -3.19 -5.61
C ALA A 152 15.22 -3.73 -4.21
N VAL A 153 15.97 -4.82 -4.14
CA VAL A 153 16.49 -5.37 -2.87
C VAL A 153 17.47 -4.40 -2.22
N ALA A 154 18.43 -3.86 -2.99
CA ALA A 154 19.44 -2.93 -2.50
C ALA A 154 18.82 -1.62 -1.98
N ALA A 155 17.73 -1.16 -2.59
CA ALA A 155 16.95 -0.02 -2.14
C ALA A 155 16.08 -0.31 -0.89
N GLY A 156 16.11 -1.53 -0.35
CA GLY A 156 15.40 -1.90 0.88
C GLY A 156 13.89 -1.95 0.72
N LEU A 157 13.38 -2.22 -0.49
CA LEU A 157 11.94 -2.35 -0.71
C LEU A 157 11.39 -3.49 0.15
N ARG A 158 10.19 -3.27 0.71
CA ARG A 158 9.46 -4.31 1.41
C ARG A 158 8.91 -5.32 0.39
N GLU A 159 9.25 -6.59 0.57
CA GLU A 159 8.77 -7.71 -0.24
C GLU A 159 8.89 -7.45 -1.76
N PRO A 160 10.10 -7.19 -2.29
CA PRO A 160 10.29 -6.87 -3.72
C PRO A 160 9.91 -8.05 -4.64
N ASN A 161 9.81 -9.26 -4.08
CA ASN A 161 9.36 -10.48 -4.73
C ASN A 161 7.83 -10.68 -4.69
N ALA A 162 7.06 -9.75 -4.12
CA ALA A 162 5.61 -9.75 -4.25
C ALA A 162 5.20 -9.35 -5.67
N MET A 163 4.29 -10.12 -6.27
CA MET A 163 3.78 -9.88 -7.62
C MET A 163 2.27 -10.08 -7.67
N ALA A 164 1.58 -9.27 -8.47
CA ALA A 164 0.21 -9.57 -8.83
C ALA A 164 0.20 -10.64 -9.92
N LEU A 165 -0.50 -11.75 -9.66
CA LEU A 165 -0.75 -12.83 -10.61
C LEU A 165 -2.17 -12.70 -11.13
N SER A 166 -2.30 -12.47 -12.44
CA SER A 166 -3.56 -12.42 -13.16
C SER A 166 -3.76 -13.70 -13.97
N THR A 167 -4.93 -14.32 -13.80
CA THR A 167 -5.36 -15.54 -14.49
C THR A 167 -6.80 -15.40 -14.95
N SER A 168 -7.25 -16.23 -15.87
CA SER A 168 -8.63 -16.27 -16.35
C SER A 168 -8.98 -17.69 -16.73
N GLY A 169 -10.16 -18.18 -16.37
CA GLY A 169 -10.67 -19.47 -16.85
C GLY A 169 -11.20 -19.40 -18.28
N HIS A 170 -11.95 -20.43 -18.70
CA HIS A 170 -12.51 -20.52 -20.06
C HIS A 170 -13.50 -19.39 -20.41
N GLU A 171 -14.16 -18.78 -19.43
CA GLU A 171 -15.06 -17.63 -19.64
C GLU A 171 -14.31 -16.32 -19.98
N GLY A 172 -12.98 -16.30 -19.93
CA GLY A 172 -12.17 -15.11 -20.22
C GLY A 172 -12.25 -13.99 -19.17
N LYS A 173 -12.94 -14.20 -18.04
CA LYS A 173 -13.01 -13.24 -16.94
C LYS A 173 -11.70 -13.26 -16.15
N PRO A 174 -10.95 -12.14 -16.09
CA PRO A 174 -9.70 -12.10 -15.36
C PRO A 174 -9.94 -11.99 -13.85
N SER A 175 -9.07 -12.62 -13.07
CA SER A 175 -8.98 -12.43 -11.63
C SER A 175 -7.53 -12.26 -11.21
N SER A 176 -7.28 -11.42 -10.21
CA SER A 176 -5.93 -11.05 -9.77
C SER A 176 -5.77 -11.19 -8.27
N ARG A 177 -4.56 -11.53 -7.81
CA ARG A 177 -4.16 -11.58 -6.40
C ARG A 177 -2.65 -11.47 -6.26
N ILE A 178 -2.17 -11.10 -5.08
CA ILE A 178 -0.74 -11.11 -4.78
C ILE A 178 -0.28 -12.54 -4.49
N VAL A 179 0.86 -12.91 -5.07
CA VAL A 179 1.64 -14.11 -4.73
C VAL A 179 3.11 -13.71 -4.57
N LEU A 180 3.91 -14.57 -3.96
CA LEU A 180 5.34 -14.34 -3.80
C LEU A 180 6.13 -15.16 -4.80
N LEU A 181 7.00 -14.49 -5.56
CA LEU A 181 8.01 -15.13 -6.39
C LEU A 181 9.01 -15.89 -5.50
N LYS A 182 9.37 -17.10 -5.91
CA LYS A 182 10.29 -18.01 -5.20
C LYS A 182 11.48 -18.48 -6.04
N GLY A 183 11.38 -18.35 -7.36
CA GLY A 183 12.50 -18.54 -8.26
C GLY A 183 12.26 -17.76 -9.55
N ALA A 184 13.30 -17.21 -10.13
CA ALA A 184 13.30 -16.65 -11.47
C ALA A 184 14.60 -17.06 -12.15
N ASP A 185 14.49 -17.71 -13.28
CA ASP A 185 15.62 -18.16 -14.10
C ASP A 185 15.20 -18.17 -15.59
N LYS A 186 16.09 -18.62 -16.47
CA LYS A 186 15.80 -18.70 -17.91
C LYS A 186 14.68 -19.69 -18.27
N GLN A 187 14.33 -20.61 -17.38
CA GLN A 187 13.21 -21.54 -17.55
C GLN A 187 11.88 -20.91 -17.10
N GLY A 188 11.89 -19.92 -16.21
CA GLY A 188 10.71 -19.12 -15.89
C GLY A 188 10.62 -18.59 -14.47
N PHE A 189 9.41 -18.18 -14.10
CA PHE A 189 9.06 -17.57 -12.82
C PHE A 189 8.25 -18.54 -11.97
N VAL A 190 8.74 -18.87 -10.78
CA VAL A 190 8.17 -19.90 -9.90
C VAL A 190 7.46 -19.29 -8.70
N TRP A 191 6.26 -19.77 -8.39
CA TRP A 191 5.55 -19.50 -7.14
C TRP A 191 4.84 -20.77 -6.66
N PHE A 192 4.48 -20.81 -5.38
CA PHE A 192 3.81 -21.96 -4.77
C PHE A 192 2.43 -21.60 -4.23
N THR A 193 1.47 -22.51 -4.37
CA THR A 193 0.06 -22.26 -4.05
C THR A 193 -0.66 -23.57 -3.73
N ASN A 194 -1.93 -23.45 -3.34
CA ASN A 194 -2.86 -24.57 -3.27
C ASN A 194 -3.51 -24.80 -4.67
N TYR A 195 -3.42 -26.02 -5.18
CA TYR A 195 -3.99 -26.49 -6.45
C TYR A 195 -5.53 -26.55 -6.46
N GLY A 196 -6.18 -26.51 -5.30
CA GLY A 196 -7.64 -26.38 -5.18
C GLY A 196 -8.16 -24.94 -5.26
N SER A 197 -7.28 -23.95 -5.28
CA SER A 197 -7.67 -22.53 -5.27
C SER A 197 -8.24 -22.04 -6.61
N GLN A 198 -8.93 -20.90 -6.60
CA GLN A 198 -9.50 -20.31 -7.81
C GLN A 198 -8.47 -20.14 -8.94
N LYS A 199 -7.28 -19.60 -8.63
CA LYS A 199 -6.21 -19.38 -9.63
C LYS A 199 -5.74 -20.70 -10.25
N ALA A 200 -5.70 -21.78 -9.47
CA ALA A 200 -5.25 -23.07 -9.97
C ALA A 200 -6.30 -23.74 -10.87
N LYS A 201 -7.59 -23.57 -10.55
CA LYS A 201 -8.70 -23.98 -11.43
C LYS A 201 -8.66 -23.21 -12.74
N GLU A 202 -8.54 -21.88 -12.69
CA GLU A 202 -8.40 -21.03 -13.88
C GLU A 202 -7.19 -21.46 -14.73
N LEU A 203 -6.02 -21.71 -14.11
CA LEU A 203 -4.82 -22.18 -14.80
C LEU A 203 -4.96 -23.58 -15.41
N SER A 204 -5.78 -24.45 -14.82
CA SER A 204 -6.06 -25.77 -15.38
C SER A 204 -6.95 -25.72 -16.63
N GLU A 205 -7.80 -24.70 -16.73
CA GLU A 205 -8.67 -24.47 -17.89
C GLU A 205 -7.96 -23.65 -18.97
N ASN A 206 -7.09 -22.72 -18.56
CA ASN A 206 -6.37 -21.81 -19.43
C ASN A 206 -4.96 -21.58 -18.86
N PRO A 207 -3.92 -22.20 -19.45
CA PRO A 207 -2.56 -22.17 -18.92
C PRO A 207 -1.84 -20.84 -19.21
N HIS A 208 -2.54 -19.74 -19.45
CA HIS A 208 -1.94 -18.43 -19.64
C HIS A 208 -2.09 -17.56 -18.39
N ALA A 209 -1.04 -16.80 -18.07
CA ALA A 209 -1.06 -15.85 -16.97
C ALA A 209 -0.21 -14.61 -17.26
N SER A 210 -0.46 -13.58 -16.46
CA SER A 210 0.36 -12.37 -16.41
C SER A 210 0.84 -12.11 -14.98
N LEU A 211 2.12 -11.76 -14.84
CA LEU A 211 2.75 -11.33 -13.60
C LEU A 211 3.03 -9.83 -13.69
N LEU A 212 2.77 -9.12 -12.59
CA LEU A 212 3.03 -7.70 -12.47
C LEU A 212 3.81 -7.42 -11.17
N PHE A 213 5.03 -6.94 -11.33
CA PHE A 213 5.83 -6.36 -10.25
C PHE A 213 5.67 -4.85 -10.26
N TYR A 214 5.40 -4.26 -9.10
CA TYR A 214 5.30 -2.81 -8.95
C TYR A 214 6.19 -2.34 -7.80
N TRP A 215 7.31 -1.72 -8.16
CA TRP A 215 8.29 -1.19 -7.21
C TRP A 215 8.09 0.32 -7.10
N ASN A 216 7.03 0.71 -6.38
CA ASN A 216 6.61 2.10 -6.25
C ASN A 216 7.74 3.07 -5.89
N PRO A 217 8.61 2.80 -4.89
CA PRO A 217 9.69 3.73 -4.53
C PRO A 217 10.72 3.96 -5.65
N LEU A 218 10.81 3.05 -6.62
CA LEU A 218 11.70 3.16 -7.78
C LEU A 218 10.98 3.64 -9.05
N ASN A 219 9.67 3.92 -8.96
CA ASN A 219 8.80 4.23 -10.10
C ASN A 219 8.92 3.19 -11.23
N ARG A 220 9.02 1.90 -10.87
CA ARG A 220 9.23 0.81 -11.83
C ARG A 220 8.10 -0.18 -11.83
N GLN A 221 7.88 -0.75 -13.01
CA GLN A 221 7.00 -1.87 -13.21
C GLN A 221 7.64 -2.88 -14.15
N VAL A 222 7.48 -4.17 -13.84
CA VAL A 222 7.80 -5.26 -14.75
C VAL A 222 6.56 -6.11 -14.98
N ARG A 223 6.19 -6.29 -16.25
CA ARG A 223 5.15 -7.24 -16.66
C ARG A 223 5.79 -8.44 -17.32
N VAL A 224 5.30 -9.62 -16.98
CA VAL A 224 5.72 -10.89 -17.60
C VAL A 224 4.46 -11.63 -18.04
N GLU A 225 4.39 -12.05 -19.30
CA GLU A 225 3.28 -12.83 -19.85
C GLU A 225 3.84 -14.16 -20.38
N GLY A 226 3.08 -15.24 -20.22
CA GLY A 226 3.56 -16.56 -20.61
C GLY A 226 2.57 -17.70 -20.39
N THR A 227 3.05 -18.91 -20.65
CA THR A 227 2.34 -20.15 -20.34
C THR A 227 2.76 -20.66 -18.97
N VAL A 228 1.88 -21.38 -18.28
CA VAL A 228 2.08 -21.85 -16.91
C VAL A 228 1.99 -23.37 -16.87
N GLU A 229 2.95 -23.98 -16.19
CA GLU A 229 2.98 -25.42 -15.92
C GLU A 229 3.23 -25.69 -14.44
N LYS A 230 2.85 -26.87 -13.97
CA LYS A 230 3.21 -27.30 -12.61
C LYS A 230 4.71 -27.62 -12.58
N VAL A 231 5.38 -27.24 -11.49
CA VAL A 231 6.74 -27.73 -11.22
C VAL A 231 6.71 -29.20 -10.82
N SER A 232 7.88 -29.84 -10.74
CA SER A 232 7.94 -31.24 -10.32
C SER A 232 7.48 -31.43 -8.88
N LYS A 233 7.10 -32.67 -8.55
CA LYS A 233 6.71 -33.02 -7.18
C LYS A 233 7.88 -32.80 -6.22
N GLU A 234 9.09 -33.13 -6.66
CA GLU A 234 10.33 -33.00 -5.89
C GLU A 234 10.67 -31.54 -5.61
N GLU A 235 10.49 -30.64 -6.59
CA GLU A 235 10.66 -29.19 -6.40
C GLU A 235 9.62 -28.64 -5.41
N SER A 236 8.37 -29.14 -5.49
CA SER A 236 7.30 -28.79 -4.55
C SER A 236 7.58 -29.27 -3.13
N GLU A 237 8.01 -30.52 -2.93
CA GLU A 237 8.33 -31.08 -1.62
C GLU A 237 9.51 -30.36 -0.98
N THR A 238 10.59 -30.16 -1.75
CA THR A 238 11.79 -29.44 -1.29
C THR A 238 11.42 -28.06 -0.78
N TYR A 239 10.65 -27.30 -1.54
CA TYR A 239 10.23 -25.97 -1.11
C TYR A 239 9.22 -26.04 0.05
N PHE A 240 8.28 -26.99 0.08
CA PHE A 240 7.33 -27.15 1.19
C PHE A 240 8.06 -27.33 2.53
N HIS A 241 9.04 -28.22 2.57
CA HIS A 241 9.81 -28.53 3.79
C HIS A 241 10.78 -27.42 4.20
N SER A 242 11.17 -26.54 3.27
CA SER A 242 11.94 -25.33 3.60
C SER A 242 11.14 -24.28 4.39
N ARG A 243 9.80 -24.34 4.36
CA ARG A 243 8.93 -23.34 4.99
C ARG A 243 8.94 -23.50 6.51
N PRO A 244 8.73 -22.42 7.30
CA PRO A 244 8.52 -22.54 8.73
C PRO A 244 7.38 -23.51 9.06
N ARG A 245 7.50 -24.31 10.14
CA ARG A 245 6.47 -25.30 10.52
C ARG A 245 5.05 -24.73 10.57
N GLY A 246 4.85 -23.55 11.16
CA GLY A 246 3.53 -22.91 11.18
C GLY A 246 2.98 -22.59 9.78
N SER A 247 3.84 -22.30 8.82
CA SER A 247 3.45 -22.13 7.41
C SER A 247 3.07 -23.47 6.73
N GLN A 248 3.74 -24.56 7.10
CA GLN A 248 3.39 -25.91 6.63
C GLN A 248 2.02 -26.31 7.17
N LEU A 249 1.79 -26.18 8.48
CA LEU A 249 0.49 -26.45 9.12
C LEU A 249 -0.62 -25.57 8.55
N GLY A 250 -0.38 -24.26 8.39
CA GLY A 250 -1.37 -23.35 7.83
C GLY A 250 -1.77 -23.67 6.38
N ALA A 251 -0.86 -24.27 5.59
CA ALA A 251 -1.18 -24.72 4.25
C ALA A 251 -2.10 -25.95 4.21
N ILE A 252 -2.06 -26.79 5.25
CA ILE A 252 -2.92 -27.97 5.42
C ILE A 252 -4.27 -27.57 6.04
N ALA A 253 -4.25 -26.70 7.06
CA ALA A 253 -5.45 -26.26 7.77
C ALA A 253 -6.47 -25.55 6.87
N SER A 254 -5.99 -24.87 5.81
CA SER A 254 -6.81 -24.03 4.94
C SER A 254 -7.08 -24.67 3.58
N LYS A 255 -8.35 -25.01 3.32
CA LYS A 255 -8.87 -25.26 1.97
C LYS A 255 -8.98 -23.92 1.21
N GLN A 256 -7.90 -23.51 0.57
CA GLN A 256 -7.81 -22.16 -0.03
C GLN A 256 -8.95 -21.90 -1.04
N SER A 257 -9.57 -20.73 -0.95
CA SER A 257 -10.69 -20.28 -1.82
C SER A 257 -12.04 -20.99 -1.62
N THR A 258 -12.22 -21.80 -0.56
CA THR A 258 -13.55 -22.27 -0.16
C THR A 258 -14.15 -21.38 0.92
N THR A 259 -15.49 -21.26 0.95
CA THR A 259 -16.19 -20.53 2.01
C THR A 259 -16.10 -21.31 3.34
N VAL A 260 -15.91 -20.58 4.44
CA VAL A 260 -15.95 -21.10 5.81
C VAL A 260 -16.92 -20.27 6.63
N ILE A 261 -17.60 -20.89 7.60
CA ILE A 261 -18.62 -20.24 8.43
C ILE A 261 -18.05 -19.20 9.40
N GLY A 262 -16.72 -19.21 9.62
CA GLY A 262 -16.05 -18.21 10.45
C GLY A 262 -14.59 -18.53 10.70
N ARG A 263 -13.90 -17.57 11.33
CA ARG A 263 -12.47 -17.68 11.65
C ARG A 263 -12.15 -18.86 12.58
N HIS A 264 -13.04 -19.17 13.53
CA HIS A 264 -12.88 -20.26 14.49
C HIS A 264 -12.60 -21.62 13.83
N VAL A 265 -13.23 -21.91 12.68
CA VAL A 265 -12.99 -23.18 11.93
C VAL A 265 -11.53 -23.32 11.52
N LEU A 266 -10.89 -22.22 11.11
CA LEU A 266 -9.48 -22.23 10.71
C LEU A 266 -8.57 -22.38 11.92
N ASP A 267 -8.90 -21.72 13.03
CA ASP A 267 -8.11 -21.78 14.27
C ASP A 267 -8.20 -23.18 14.90
N GLU A 268 -9.38 -23.81 14.91
CA GLU A 268 -9.59 -25.19 15.37
C GLU A 268 -8.82 -26.20 14.50
N ALA A 269 -8.92 -26.07 13.17
CA ALA A 269 -8.18 -26.94 12.25
C ALA A 269 -6.66 -26.80 12.42
N TYR A 270 -6.17 -25.57 12.59
CA TYR A 270 -4.76 -25.30 12.84
C TYR A 270 -4.31 -25.91 14.18
N LYS A 271 -5.06 -25.69 15.26
CA LYS A 271 -4.74 -26.21 16.60
C LYS A 271 -4.69 -27.74 16.61
N LYS A 272 -5.64 -28.40 15.94
CA LYS A 272 -5.63 -29.87 15.81
C LYS A 272 -4.36 -30.38 15.14
N LEU A 273 -3.90 -29.72 14.07
CA LEU A 273 -2.65 -30.09 13.40
C LEU A 273 -1.43 -29.76 14.26
N GLU A 274 -1.46 -28.67 15.01
CA GLU A 274 -0.38 -28.33 15.96
C GLU A 274 -0.23 -29.41 17.05
N GLU A 275 -1.33 -29.93 17.58
CA GLU A 275 -1.37 -31.05 18.51
C GLU A 275 -0.91 -32.37 17.86
N GLU A 276 -1.40 -32.67 16.64
CA GLU A 276 -1.05 -33.88 15.89
C GLU A 276 0.46 -33.99 15.62
N TYR A 277 1.10 -32.87 15.26
CA TYR A 277 2.54 -32.83 14.96
C TYR A 277 3.39 -32.29 16.13
N ALA A 278 2.86 -32.25 17.35
CA ALA A 278 3.55 -31.67 18.51
C ALA A 278 4.86 -32.41 18.89
N ASP A 279 4.96 -33.68 18.50
CA ASP A 279 6.14 -34.53 18.70
C ASP A 279 7.34 -34.16 17.80
N GLY A 280 7.15 -33.19 16.89
CA GLY A 280 8.18 -32.77 15.95
C GLY A 280 8.28 -33.63 14.69
N SER A 281 7.31 -34.55 14.47
CA SER A 281 7.22 -35.36 13.26
C SER A 281 7.18 -34.50 11.98
N LEU A 282 7.68 -35.10 10.89
CA LEU A 282 7.70 -34.47 9.57
C LEU A 282 6.27 -34.25 9.08
N ILE A 283 5.94 -33.01 8.74
CA ILE A 283 4.65 -32.66 8.15
C ILE A 283 4.72 -33.03 6.65
N PRO A 284 3.87 -33.95 6.16
CA PRO A 284 3.87 -34.28 4.74
C PRO A 284 3.30 -33.13 3.90
N MET A 285 3.83 -32.95 2.69
CA MET A 285 3.24 -32.01 1.74
C MET A 285 1.89 -32.58 1.26
N PRO A 286 0.77 -31.85 1.39
CA PRO A 286 -0.51 -32.33 0.90
C PRO A 286 -0.56 -32.33 -0.64
N GLU A 287 -1.26 -33.31 -1.23
CA GLU A 287 -1.35 -33.48 -2.70
C GLU A 287 -1.91 -32.25 -3.44
N TYR A 288 -2.74 -31.46 -2.76
CA TYR A 288 -3.33 -30.23 -3.29
C TYR A 288 -2.42 -29.01 -3.15
N TRP A 289 -1.13 -29.17 -2.86
CA TRP A 289 -0.18 -28.07 -2.73
C TRP A 289 1.05 -28.31 -3.60
N GLY A 290 1.56 -27.23 -4.20
CA GLY A 290 2.81 -27.27 -4.97
C GLY A 290 3.07 -26.01 -5.77
N GLY A 291 4.04 -26.09 -6.68
CA GLY A 291 4.52 -24.96 -7.45
C GLY A 291 3.96 -24.87 -8.86
N TYR A 292 3.89 -23.64 -9.37
CA TYR A 292 3.71 -23.33 -10.78
C TYR A 292 4.92 -22.56 -11.29
N ARG A 293 5.24 -22.75 -12.57
CA ARG A 293 6.26 -22.02 -13.32
C ARG A 293 5.60 -21.33 -14.51
N LEU A 294 5.79 -20.02 -14.64
CA LEU A 294 5.46 -19.28 -15.85
C LEU A 294 6.68 -19.25 -16.78
N LYS A 295 6.54 -19.83 -17.98
CA LYS A 295 7.48 -19.74 -19.10
C LYS A 295 7.20 -18.45 -19.89
N PRO A 296 8.09 -17.45 -19.81
CA PRO A 296 7.78 -16.14 -20.35
C PRO A 296 7.90 -16.13 -21.87
N THR A 297 6.92 -15.53 -22.53
CA THR A 297 6.95 -15.24 -23.98
C THR A 297 7.07 -13.76 -24.26
N LYS A 298 6.85 -12.92 -23.24
CA LYS A 298 6.88 -11.47 -23.35
C LYS A 298 7.19 -10.81 -22.01
N PHE A 299 7.95 -9.73 -22.06
CA PHE A 299 8.18 -8.82 -20.94
C PHE A 299 7.86 -7.39 -21.33
N GLU A 300 7.50 -6.58 -20.34
CA GLU A 300 7.51 -5.12 -20.45
C GLU A 300 8.21 -4.54 -19.22
N PHE A 301 9.21 -3.70 -19.46
CA PHE A 301 9.88 -2.89 -18.46
C PHE A 301 9.39 -1.46 -18.60
N TRP A 302 8.80 -0.94 -17.53
CA TRP A 302 8.24 0.40 -17.48
C TRP A 302 8.96 1.22 -16.40
N GLN A 303 9.35 2.44 -16.75
CA GLN A 303 10.02 3.40 -15.86
C GLN A 303 9.26 4.74 -15.89
N GLY A 304 8.84 5.19 -14.71
CA GLY A 304 8.13 6.45 -14.54
C GLY A 304 9.02 7.66 -14.80
N GLN A 305 8.50 8.64 -15.54
CA GLN A 305 9.20 9.87 -15.95
C GLN A 305 8.39 11.12 -15.57
N PRO A 306 9.04 12.28 -15.34
CA PRO A 306 8.37 13.51 -14.90
C PRO A 306 7.27 14.00 -15.86
N SER A 307 7.51 13.89 -17.17
CA SER A 307 6.67 14.46 -18.23
C SER A 307 5.48 13.60 -18.64
N ARG A 308 5.28 12.43 -18.03
CA ARG A 308 4.36 11.35 -18.50
C ARG A 308 4.80 10.65 -19.77
N LEU A 309 5.89 11.08 -20.39
CA LEU A 309 6.54 10.30 -21.44
C LEU A 309 7.32 9.15 -20.80
N HIS A 310 6.60 8.16 -20.27
CA HIS A 310 7.16 7.02 -19.58
C HIS A 310 7.98 6.15 -20.54
N ASP A 311 9.11 5.66 -20.07
CA ASP A 311 9.90 4.72 -20.86
C ASP A 311 9.30 3.33 -20.74
N ARG A 312 9.07 2.69 -21.90
CA ARG A 312 8.44 1.38 -22.00
C ARG A 312 9.21 0.55 -23.01
N LEU A 313 9.92 -0.46 -22.53
CA LEU A 313 10.63 -1.41 -23.39
C LEU A 313 9.95 -2.78 -23.31
N ARG A 314 9.51 -3.28 -24.46
CA ARG A 314 8.92 -4.61 -24.60
C ARG A 314 9.96 -5.58 -25.14
N TYR A 315 10.03 -6.75 -24.52
CA TYR A 315 10.76 -7.90 -25.05
C TYR A 315 9.73 -8.91 -25.58
N SER A 316 9.93 -9.38 -26.81
CA SER A 316 9.12 -10.44 -27.42
C SER A 316 10.01 -11.43 -28.16
N ILE A 317 9.60 -12.69 -28.22
CA ILE A 317 10.31 -13.72 -28.98
C ILE A 317 10.04 -13.51 -30.48
N ARG A 318 11.09 -13.54 -31.30
CA ARG A 318 11.02 -13.58 -32.76
C ARG A 318 11.84 -14.74 -33.30
N THR A 319 11.38 -15.33 -34.40
CA THR A 319 12.15 -16.35 -35.12
C THR A 319 13.07 -15.67 -36.14
N VAL A 320 14.38 -15.90 -36.01
CA VAL A 320 15.42 -15.42 -36.93
C VAL A 320 16.29 -16.60 -37.33
N ASN A 321 16.39 -16.87 -38.64
CA ASN A 321 17.19 -17.98 -39.19
C ASN A 321 16.87 -19.35 -38.56
N GLY A 322 15.61 -19.59 -38.18
CA GLY A 322 15.17 -20.84 -37.54
C GLY A 322 15.44 -20.94 -36.04
N GLY A 323 16.08 -19.93 -35.42
CA GLY A 323 16.25 -19.81 -33.98
C GLY A 323 15.30 -18.79 -33.35
N GLU A 324 14.97 -18.98 -32.08
CA GLU A 324 14.22 -17.98 -31.29
C GLU A 324 15.17 -17.00 -30.62
N VAL A 325 14.91 -15.70 -30.80
CA VAL A 325 15.68 -14.61 -30.18
C VAL A 325 14.74 -13.60 -29.54
N TRP A 326 15.19 -13.00 -28.44
CA TRP A 326 14.49 -11.88 -27.82
C TRP A 326 14.73 -10.60 -28.63
N HIS A 327 13.65 -9.95 -29.02
CA HIS A 327 13.65 -8.65 -29.68
C HIS A 327 13.13 -7.57 -28.74
N ILE A 328 13.81 -6.43 -28.71
CA ILE A 328 13.51 -5.28 -27.86
C ILE A 328 12.90 -4.18 -28.72
N GLU A 329 11.80 -3.60 -28.25
CA GLU A 329 11.14 -2.48 -28.91
C GLU A 329 10.55 -1.49 -27.89
N ARG A 330 10.53 -0.20 -28.25
CA ARG A 330 9.91 0.84 -27.43
C ARG A 330 8.41 0.94 -27.71
N LEU A 331 7.64 1.08 -26.64
CA LEU A 331 6.21 1.37 -26.70
C LEU A 331 5.95 2.83 -26.36
N SER A 332 4.93 3.41 -26.99
CA SER A 332 4.40 4.71 -26.56
C SER A 332 3.82 4.59 -25.13
N PRO A 333 4.02 5.59 -24.27
CA PRO A 333 3.38 5.67 -22.95
C PRO A 333 1.86 5.85 -23.03
#